data_AF-A0A3B9T478-F1
#
_entry.id   AF-A0A3B9T478-F1
#
_cell.length_a   1.000
_cell.length_b   1.000
_cell.length_c   1.000
_cell.angle_alpha   90.00
_cell.angle_beta   90.00
_cell.angle_gamma   90.00
#
_symmetry.space_group_name_H-M   'P 1'
#
loop_
_entity.id
_entity.type
_entity.pdbx_description
1 polymer ?
#
loop_
_entity_poly.entity_id
_entity_poly.type
_entity_poly.pdbx_seq_one_letter_code
_entity_poly.pdbx_strand_id
1 'polypeptide(L)'
;MDFQVIVDGMATATCVVSVEKRENGDYGKIRIVTGNAAYIKTIEQPWENVRMNVDRFIPDSEYTRYMNRDLNFENSCYTAAVLKKNVHAYAHPARFDVWFDMSFIPLAYEENDLCYCLYMVDVNYQPDAKRMSAISGDIASAVLETCIKLRSTDDLQAAMDTICEDIRSLCGSGSCCVMLMDTHKRRCSVLGEAVIPDSNRIPFREYLTDAFYPIAESWQETIAGSNCLIVRNQHDMALVKERNPVWYDSITKAGGKTIVLFPLEFKGELLGYIWAVNFNPDAADKIKEALELTTFILASEIYSHQLVKRLNLLSSTDMLTKVMNRNEMNNFVDRLVKRKSGKPVGVIFADLNGLKTVNDSGGHRAGDTLLKNAAAALREVFAPNEIFRAGGDEFVVILTAVSEQELTERVEQLRKAAAHYPALSFAVGAAYASDTCKVREALHFADEHMYEDKRRYYQLHPERRRDAAETI
;
A
#
# COMPACT_ATOMS: atom_id res chain seq x y z
N MET A 1 -30.11 -37.59 19.34
CA MET A 1 -28.68 -37.85 19.62
C MET A 1 -28.32 -37.08 20.89
N ASP A 2 -27.55 -37.64 21.82
CA ASP A 2 -27.11 -36.86 22.99
C ASP A 2 -25.83 -36.10 22.64
N PHE A 3 -25.99 -34.83 22.25
CA PHE A 3 -24.88 -33.99 21.83
C PHE A 3 -23.91 -33.66 22.97
N GLN A 4 -24.39 -33.62 24.22
CA GLN A 4 -23.56 -33.27 25.37
C GLN A 4 -22.51 -34.36 25.62
N VAL A 5 -22.93 -35.62 25.57
CA VAL A 5 -22.04 -36.78 25.73
C VAL A 5 -20.92 -36.79 24.67
N ILE A 6 -21.23 -36.35 23.44
CA ILE A 6 -20.24 -36.30 22.35
C ILE A 6 -19.17 -35.26 22.63
N VAL A 7 -19.57 -34.02 22.98
CA VAL A 7 -18.60 -32.93 23.21
C VAL A 7 -17.78 -33.15 24.48
N ASP A 8 -18.39 -33.71 25.54
CA ASP A 8 -17.70 -34.02 26.79
C ASP A 8 -16.66 -35.15 26.63
N GLY A 9 -16.81 -35.98 25.59
CA GLY A 9 -15.80 -36.97 25.19
C GLY A 9 -14.57 -36.37 24.51
N MET A 10 -14.59 -35.08 24.14
CA MET A 10 -13.49 -34.41 23.46
C MET A 10 -12.60 -33.64 24.45
N ALA A 11 -11.28 -33.79 24.30
CA ALA A 11 -10.30 -33.13 25.16
C ALA A 11 -10.07 -31.64 24.78
N THR A 12 -10.26 -31.29 23.52
CA THR A 12 -10.12 -29.93 22.99
C THR A 12 -11.41 -29.13 23.15
N ALA A 13 -11.33 -27.80 23.11
CA ALA A 13 -12.52 -26.94 23.13
C ALA A 13 -13.42 -27.26 21.94
N THR A 14 -14.55 -27.92 22.21
CA THR A 14 -15.45 -28.48 21.20
C THR A 14 -16.89 -28.11 21.48
N CYS A 15 -17.62 -27.73 20.44
CA CYS A 15 -19.07 -27.54 20.48
C CYS A 15 -19.78 -28.25 19.32
N VAL A 16 -21.09 -28.45 19.47
CA VAL A 16 -21.98 -28.86 18.38
C VAL A 16 -22.62 -27.62 17.79
N VAL A 17 -22.50 -27.48 16.47
CA VAL A 17 -23.16 -26.44 15.69
C VAL A 17 -24.30 -27.05 14.90
N SER A 18 -25.45 -26.40 14.92
CA SER A 18 -26.56 -26.71 14.01
C SER A 18 -26.64 -25.68 12.89
N VAL A 19 -26.94 -26.14 11.69
CA VAL A 19 -27.13 -25.34 10.47
C VAL A 19 -28.48 -25.70 9.87
N GLU A 20 -29.35 -24.70 9.75
CA GLU A 20 -30.62 -24.83 9.04
C GLU A 20 -30.38 -24.88 7.54
N LYS A 21 -30.72 -25.98 6.88
CA LYS A 21 -30.60 -26.19 5.44
C LYS A 21 -31.83 -25.61 4.72
N ARG A 22 -31.61 -24.96 3.59
CA ARG A 22 -32.70 -24.49 2.70
C ARG A 22 -32.68 -25.24 1.37
N GLU A 23 -33.86 -25.41 0.76
CA GLU A 23 -34.04 -26.19 -0.49
C GLU A 23 -33.25 -25.63 -1.69
N ASN A 24 -32.93 -24.34 -1.69
CA ASN A 24 -32.17 -23.65 -2.74
C ASN A 24 -30.64 -23.83 -2.65
N GLY A 25 -30.15 -24.68 -1.73
CA GLY A 25 -28.71 -24.87 -1.51
C GLY A 25 -28.05 -23.76 -0.68
N ASP A 26 -28.87 -22.99 0.02
CA ASP A 26 -28.50 -21.92 0.96
C ASP A 26 -28.66 -22.41 2.42
N TYR A 27 -28.29 -21.58 3.39
CA TYR A 27 -28.48 -21.86 4.82
C TYR A 27 -29.29 -20.79 5.55
N GLY A 28 -30.00 -21.23 6.60
CA GLY A 28 -30.74 -20.40 7.54
C GLY A 28 -29.91 -20.09 8.77
N LYS A 29 -30.49 -20.26 9.96
CA LYS A 29 -29.82 -19.92 11.21
C LYS A 29 -28.74 -20.94 11.57
N ILE A 30 -27.62 -20.42 12.07
CA ILE A 30 -26.52 -21.22 12.63
C ILE A 30 -26.49 -21.02 14.14
N ARG A 31 -26.60 -22.10 14.92
CA ARG A 31 -26.65 -22.06 16.38
C ARG A 31 -25.56 -22.91 16.99
N ILE A 32 -25.05 -22.48 18.14
CA ILE A 32 -24.21 -23.32 19.00
C ILE A 32 -25.15 -24.05 19.95
N VAL A 33 -25.35 -25.34 19.72
CA VAL A 33 -26.32 -26.18 20.44
C VAL A 33 -25.82 -26.46 21.84
N THR A 34 -24.60 -26.95 21.97
CA THR A 34 -23.92 -27.17 23.25
C THR A 34 -22.40 -27.20 23.08
N GLY A 35 -21.63 -27.09 24.16
CA GLY A 35 -20.18 -27.21 24.17
C GLY A 35 -19.66 -27.91 25.43
N ASN A 36 -18.44 -28.42 25.35
CA ASN A 36 -17.77 -28.98 26.51
C ASN A 36 -17.22 -27.87 27.43
N ALA A 37 -16.75 -28.24 28.62
CA ALA A 37 -16.23 -27.28 29.59
C ALA A 37 -15.10 -26.40 29.03
N ALA A 38 -14.23 -26.96 28.17
CA ALA A 38 -13.16 -26.22 27.53
C ALA A 38 -13.70 -25.14 26.56
N TYR A 39 -14.70 -25.47 25.74
CA TYR A 39 -15.35 -24.52 24.83
C TYR A 39 -16.12 -23.43 25.56
N ILE A 40 -16.90 -23.79 26.58
CA ILE A 40 -17.64 -22.82 27.39
C ILE A 40 -16.67 -21.80 27.99
N LYS A 41 -15.52 -22.27 28.48
CA LYS A 41 -14.47 -21.39 29.01
C LYS A 41 -13.96 -20.39 27.96
N THR A 42 -13.89 -20.73 26.67
CA THR A 42 -13.44 -19.77 25.64
C THR A 42 -14.41 -18.60 25.45
N ILE A 43 -15.67 -18.73 25.90
CA ILE A 43 -16.68 -17.67 25.88
C ILE A 43 -16.66 -16.88 27.19
N GLU A 44 -16.68 -17.58 28.33
CA GLU A 44 -16.82 -16.95 29.65
C GLU A 44 -15.50 -16.38 30.19
N GLN A 45 -14.38 -16.94 29.76
CA GLN A 45 -13.02 -16.52 30.08
C GLN A 45 -12.16 -16.61 28.81
N PRO A 46 -12.39 -15.70 27.84
CA PRO A 46 -11.75 -15.78 26.54
C PRO A 46 -10.23 -15.70 26.66
N TRP A 47 -9.55 -16.30 25.69
CA TRP A 47 -8.10 -16.23 25.59
C TRP A 47 -7.59 -14.79 25.53
N GLU A 48 -6.35 -14.57 25.95
CA GLU A 48 -5.70 -13.27 25.80
C GLU A 48 -5.76 -12.80 24.33
N ASN A 49 -6.08 -11.52 24.13
CA ASN A 49 -6.33 -10.89 22.83
C ASN A 49 -7.58 -11.38 22.06
N VAL A 50 -8.44 -12.20 22.66
CA VAL A 50 -9.76 -12.57 22.12
C VAL A 50 -10.87 -11.84 22.87
N ARG A 51 -11.83 -11.27 22.13
CA ARG A 51 -12.99 -10.57 22.67
C ARG A 51 -14.28 -11.21 22.17
N MET A 52 -15.17 -11.54 23.09
CA MET A 52 -16.49 -12.10 22.82
C MET A 52 -17.56 -11.04 23.05
N ASN A 53 -18.70 -11.17 22.35
CA ASN A 53 -19.82 -10.23 22.46
C ASN A 53 -20.57 -10.35 23.79
N VAL A 54 -20.47 -11.52 24.44
CA VAL A 54 -21.06 -11.83 25.76
C VAL A 54 -20.07 -12.65 26.58
N ASP A 55 -20.24 -12.64 27.89
CA ASP A 55 -19.38 -13.31 28.90
C ASP A 55 -20.03 -14.56 29.52
N ARG A 56 -21.18 -14.99 28.98
CA ARG A 56 -21.92 -16.15 29.47
C ARG A 56 -22.42 -17.03 28.33
N PHE A 57 -22.16 -18.33 28.43
CA PHE A 57 -22.67 -19.29 27.46
C PHE A 57 -24.16 -19.61 27.70
N ILE A 58 -24.94 -19.63 26.62
CA ILE A 58 -26.34 -20.02 26.59
C ILE A 58 -26.54 -21.08 25.48
N PRO A 59 -26.84 -22.34 25.83
CA PRO A 59 -27.09 -23.39 24.86
C PRO A 59 -28.16 -23.00 23.82
N ASP A 60 -28.07 -23.60 22.63
CA ASP A 60 -28.99 -23.42 21.49
C ASP A 60 -29.24 -21.95 21.08
N SER A 61 -28.21 -21.11 21.21
CA SER A 61 -28.26 -19.71 20.78
C SER A 61 -27.61 -19.53 19.41
N GLU A 62 -28.11 -18.57 18.62
CA GLU A 62 -27.44 -18.16 17.38
C GLU A 62 -26.00 -17.75 17.65
N TYR A 63 -25.06 -18.21 16.81
CA TYR A 63 -23.64 -18.02 17.07
C TYR A 63 -23.24 -16.53 17.10
N THR A 64 -23.99 -15.69 16.38
CA THR A 64 -23.81 -14.24 16.30
C THR A 64 -23.99 -13.53 17.64
N ARG A 65 -24.62 -14.20 18.62
CA ARG A 65 -24.66 -13.77 20.02
C ARG A 65 -23.27 -13.68 20.65
N TYR A 66 -22.37 -14.57 20.25
CA TYR A 66 -21.05 -14.73 20.87
C TYR A 66 -19.96 -14.01 20.09
N MET A 67 -20.07 -13.98 18.77
CA MET A 67 -19.07 -13.41 17.88
C MET A 67 -19.71 -12.68 16.70
N ASN A 68 -19.02 -11.69 16.16
CA ASN A 68 -19.53 -10.98 14.98
C ASN A 68 -19.64 -11.92 13.79
N ARG A 69 -20.71 -11.71 13.00
CA ARG A 69 -21.04 -12.52 11.83
C ARG A 69 -19.88 -12.61 10.84
N ASP A 70 -19.40 -13.82 10.59
CA ASP A 70 -18.23 -14.11 9.78
C ASP A 70 -18.58 -15.14 8.68
N LEU A 71 -18.49 -14.72 7.42
CA LEU A 71 -18.90 -15.55 6.27
C LEU A 71 -18.02 -16.80 6.10
N ASN A 72 -16.74 -16.73 6.50
CA ASN A 72 -15.83 -17.88 6.40
C ASN A 72 -16.21 -18.94 7.43
N PHE A 73 -16.59 -18.53 8.65
CA PHE A 73 -17.13 -19.42 9.66
C PHE A 73 -18.46 -20.05 9.23
N GLU A 74 -19.42 -19.25 8.75
CA GLU A 74 -20.72 -19.77 8.30
C GLU A 74 -20.58 -20.77 7.15
N ASN A 75 -19.71 -20.49 6.17
CA ASN A 75 -19.43 -21.41 5.07
C ASN A 75 -18.77 -22.71 5.54
N SER A 76 -17.86 -22.64 6.52
CA SER A 76 -17.23 -23.84 7.10
C SER A 76 -18.26 -24.71 7.82
N CYS A 77 -19.16 -24.09 8.59
CA CYS A 77 -20.29 -24.75 9.22
C CYS A 77 -21.22 -25.41 8.19
N TYR A 78 -21.60 -24.69 7.12
CA TYR A 78 -22.44 -25.23 6.05
C TYR A 78 -21.79 -26.42 5.34
N THR A 79 -20.51 -26.28 4.97
CA THR A 79 -19.75 -27.33 4.26
C THR A 79 -19.63 -28.60 5.10
N ALA A 80 -19.40 -28.46 6.41
CA ALA A 80 -19.36 -29.60 7.32
C ALA A 80 -20.75 -30.16 7.62
N ALA A 81 -21.67 -29.34 8.13
CA ALA A 81 -22.96 -29.82 8.59
C ALA A 81 -23.85 -30.31 7.42
N VAL A 82 -23.95 -29.55 6.34
CA VAL A 82 -24.90 -29.81 5.24
C VAL A 82 -24.26 -30.63 4.12
N LEU A 83 -23.06 -30.25 3.66
CA LEU A 83 -22.38 -30.98 2.56
C LEU A 83 -21.61 -32.23 3.04
N LYS A 84 -21.57 -32.47 4.36
CA LYS A 84 -20.92 -33.61 5.00
C LYS A 84 -19.43 -33.76 4.66
N LYS A 85 -18.71 -32.65 4.51
CA LYS A 85 -17.27 -32.64 4.25
C LYS A 85 -16.48 -32.19 5.48
N ASN A 86 -15.37 -32.84 5.77
CA ASN A 86 -14.44 -32.34 6.80
C ASN A 86 -13.87 -30.99 6.34
N VAL A 87 -13.81 -30.02 7.25
CA VAL A 87 -13.17 -28.72 7.00
C VAL A 87 -12.14 -28.48 8.08
N HIS A 88 -10.95 -28.03 7.67
CA HIS A 88 -9.92 -27.53 8.56
C HIS A 88 -9.52 -26.14 8.08
N ALA A 89 -9.38 -25.19 9.00
CA ALA A 89 -9.03 -23.82 8.69
C ALA A 89 -8.05 -23.27 9.74
N TYR A 90 -6.95 -22.70 9.26
CA TYR A 90 -5.98 -21.97 10.07
C TYR A 90 -6.01 -20.50 9.66
N ALA A 91 -6.37 -19.58 10.56
CA ALA A 91 -6.62 -18.19 10.21
C ALA A 91 -6.18 -17.21 11.31
N HIS A 92 -5.80 -15.99 10.91
CA HIS A 92 -5.51 -14.86 11.81
C HIS A 92 -6.48 -13.71 11.53
N PRO A 93 -7.68 -13.73 12.13
CA PRO A 93 -8.66 -12.66 11.95
C PRO A 93 -8.11 -11.35 12.53
N ALA A 94 -8.12 -10.26 11.77
CA ALA A 94 -7.54 -8.97 12.18
C ALA A 94 -8.09 -8.41 13.52
N ARG A 95 -9.28 -8.85 13.94
CA ARG A 95 -9.90 -8.45 15.23
C ARG A 95 -9.22 -9.07 16.46
N PHE A 96 -8.39 -10.09 16.27
CA PHE A 96 -7.73 -10.83 17.33
C PHE A 96 -6.22 -10.93 17.02
N ASP A 97 -5.39 -10.76 18.04
CA ASP A 97 -3.93 -10.92 17.92
C ASP A 97 -3.50 -12.36 18.26
N VAL A 98 -4.21 -13.32 17.66
CA VAL A 98 -3.98 -14.78 17.79
C VAL A 98 -4.36 -15.51 16.51
N TRP A 99 -3.73 -16.65 16.27
CA TRP A 99 -4.05 -17.57 15.19
C TRP A 99 -5.04 -18.62 15.66
N PHE A 100 -6.16 -18.80 14.96
CA PHE A 100 -7.15 -19.82 15.22
C PHE A 100 -6.85 -21.07 14.39
N ASP A 101 -6.83 -22.22 15.05
CA ASP A 101 -6.90 -23.53 14.42
C ASP A 101 -8.30 -24.09 14.62
N MET A 102 -9.02 -24.29 13.52
CA MET A 102 -10.42 -24.65 13.51
C MET A 102 -10.63 -25.93 12.73
N SER A 103 -11.38 -26.86 13.31
CA SER A 103 -11.77 -28.10 12.66
C SER A 103 -13.28 -28.29 12.75
N PHE A 104 -13.89 -28.63 11.62
CA PHE A 104 -15.31 -28.90 11.50
C PHE A 104 -15.51 -30.34 11.03
N ILE A 105 -16.10 -31.17 11.89
CA ILE A 105 -16.35 -32.59 11.63
C ILE A 105 -17.86 -32.80 11.40
N PRO A 106 -18.29 -33.36 10.26
CA PRO A 106 -19.69 -33.58 9.95
C PRO A 106 -20.30 -34.62 10.90
N LEU A 107 -21.49 -34.33 11.42
CA LEU A 107 -22.30 -35.33 12.12
C LEU A 107 -23.34 -35.91 11.16
N ALA A 108 -23.49 -37.24 11.17
CA ALA A 108 -24.45 -37.93 10.31
C ALA A 108 -25.91 -37.71 10.73
N TYR A 109 -26.15 -37.32 11.99
CA TYR A 109 -27.48 -37.01 12.50
C TYR A 109 -28.05 -35.75 11.87
N GLU A 110 -29.34 -35.77 11.55
CA GLU A 110 -30.12 -34.66 11.01
C GLU A 110 -31.50 -34.68 11.64
N GLU A 111 -32.11 -33.51 11.83
CA GLU A 111 -33.43 -33.37 12.43
C GLU A 111 -34.23 -32.31 11.68
N ASN A 112 -35.24 -32.74 10.91
CA ASN A 112 -35.95 -31.90 9.95
C ASN A 112 -34.95 -31.22 8.99
N ASP A 113 -34.97 -29.89 8.93
CA ASP A 113 -34.05 -29.09 8.12
C ASP A 113 -32.74 -28.75 8.86
N LEU A 114 -32.49 -29.30 10.04
CA LEU A 114 -31.26 -29.04 10.80
C LEU A 114 -30.22 -30.12 10.54
N CYS A 115 -29.05 -29.68 10.06
CA CYS A 115 -27.86 -30.49 9.92
C CYS A 115 -26.83 -30.09 11.01
N TYR A 116 -25.96 -31.01 11.41
CA TYR A 116 -25.05 -30.79 12.54
C TYR A 116 -23.58 -31.06 12.19
N CYS A 117 -22.67 -30.33 12.83
CA CYS A 117 -21.23 -30.62 12.85
C CYS A 117 -20.63 -30.36 14.23
N LEU A 118 -19.48 -30.96 14.50
CA LEU A 118 -18.61 -30.57 15.61
C LEU A 118 -17.71 -29.44 15.15
N TYR A 119 -17.59 -28.41 15.97
CA TYR A 119 -16.61 -27.34 15.82
C TYR A 119 -15.60 -27.43 16.95
N MET A 120 -14.34 -27.65 16.59
CA MET A 120 -13.20 -27.67 17.51
C MET A 120 -12.33 -26.47 17.22
N VAL A 121 -11.85 -25.82 18.28
CA VAL A 121 -11.03 -24.62 18.17
C VAL A 121 -9.87 -24.63 19.15
N ASP A 122 -8.72 -24.16 18.69
CA ASP A 122 -7.55 -23.86 19.50
C ASP A 122 -6.91 -22.54 19.03
N VAL A 123 -6.05 -21.94 19.86
CA VAL A 123 -5.35 -20.70 19.52
C VAL A 123 -3.83 -20.80 19.68
N ASN A 124 -3.12 -20.22 18.74
CA ASN A 124 -1.66 -20.04 18.80
C ASN A 124 -1.32 -18.54 18.82
N TYR A 125 -0.39 -18.15 19.69
CA TYR A 125 0.10 -16.76 19.78
C TYR A 125 1.19 -16.43 18.75
N GLN A 126 1.69 -17.45 18.04
CA GLN A 126 2.67 -17.31 16.96
C GLN A 126 2.23 -18.13 15.75
N PRO A 127 2.56 -17.70 14.52
CA PRO A 127 2.23 -18.46 13.33
C PRO A 127 2.97 -19.81 13.30
N ASP A 128 2.21 -20.90 13.17
CA ASP A 128 2.79 -22.23 12.90
C ASP A 128 2.89 -22.45 11.38
N ALA A 129 4.11 -22.31 10.86
CA ALA A 129 4.41 -22.48 9.44
C ALA A 129 4.06 -23.90 8.91
N LYS A 130 4.04 -24.93 9.75
CA LYS A 130 3.68 -26.30 9.33
C LYS A 130 2.18 -26.48 9.18
N ARG A 131 1.38 -25.82 10.04
CA ARG A 131 -0.09 -25.80 9.90
C ARG A 131 -0.54 -24.93 8.75
N MET A 132 0.24 -23.89 8.45
CA MET A 132 0.13 -23.16 7.19
C MET A 132 0.52 -24.00 5.98
N SER A 133 1.31 -25.09 6.10
CA SER A 133 1.90 -25.83 4.97
C SER A 133 1.08 -27.01 4.45
N ALA A 134 -0.21 -27.15 4.80
CA ALA A 134 -1.12 -28.06 4.11
C ALA A 134 -1.54 -27.53 2.71
N ILE A 135 -0.66 -26.74 2.10
CA ILE A 135 -0.84 -26.05 0.82
C ILE A 135 -0.63 -27.06 -0.29
N SER A 136 -1.47 -27.05 -1.32
CA SER A 136 -1.20 -27.86 -2.51
C SER A 136 0.15 -27.46 -3.12
N GLY A 137 0.92 -28.42 -3.65
CA GLY A 137 2.24 -28.14 -4.24
C GLY A 137 2.20 -27.03 -5.31
N ASP A 138 1.09 -26.93 -6.03
CA ASP A 138 0.84 -25.90 -7.06
C ASP A 138 0.79 -24.48 -6.46
N ILE A 139 0.12 -24.30 -5.33
CA ILE A 139 0.02 -22.98 -4.65
C ILE A 139 1.39 -22.58 -4.09
N ALA A 140 2.13 -23.51 -3.51
CA ALA A 140 3.48 -23.23 -3.02
C ALA A 140 4.42 -22.79 -4.16
N SER A 141 4.32 -23.43 -5.33
CA SER A 141 5.06 -23.03 -6.53
C SER A 141 4.68 -21.63 -7.00
N ALA A 142 3.37 -21.32 -7.07
CA ALA A 142 2.87 -20.01 -7.49
C ALA A 142 3.36 -18.86 -6.56
N VAL A 143 3.38 -19.11 -5.26
CA VAL A 143 3.92 -18.15 -4.27
C VAL A 143 5.43 -17.93 -4.45
N LEU A 144 6.20 -19.00 -4.70
CA LEU A 144 7.63 -18.90 -4.96
C LEU A 144 7.93 -18.14 -6.27
N GLU A 145 7.19 -18.42 -7.33
CA GLU A 145 7.30 -17.69 -8.60
C GLU A 145 7.01 -16.20 -8.41
N THR A 146 5.98 -15.87 -7.63
CA THR A 146 5.65 -14.48 -7.26
C THR A 146 6.84 -13.81 -6.56
N CYS A 147 7.46 -14.48 -5.58
CA CYS A 147 8.64 -13.95 -4.89
C CYS A 147 9.81 -13.68 -5.85
N ILE A 148 10.03 -14.57 -6.82
CA ILE A 148 11.11 -14.44 -7.80
C ILE A 148 10.84 -13.23 -8.70
N LYS A 149 9.63 -13.13 -9.27
CA LYS A 149 9.23 -12.03 -10.17
C LYS A 149 9.36 -10.65 -9.53
N LEU A 150 9.01 -10.55 -8.24
CA LEU A 150 9.13 -9.30 -7.48
C LEU A 150 10.59 -8.86 -7.29
N ARG A 151 11.51 -9.81 -7.05
CA ARG A 151 12.93 -9.51 -6.81
C ARG A 151 13.74 -9.29 -8.07
N SER A 152 13.29 -9.82 -9.20
CA SER A 152 14.04 -9.80 -10.46
C SER A 152 13.77 -8.57 -11.35
N THR A 153 12.87 -7.68 -10.95
CA THR A 153 12.30 -6.66 -11.85
C THR A 153 12.50 -5.25 -11.31
N ASP A 154 13.05 -4.36 -12.13
CA ASP A 154 13.19 -2.93 -11.80
C ASP A 154 11.84 -2.17 -11.95
N ASP A 155 10.90 -2.74 -12.70
CA ASP A 155 9.53 -2.25 -12.89
C ASP A 155 8.54 -3.04 -12.05
N LEU A 156 8.23 -2.51 -10.86
CA LEU A 156 7.25 -3.10 -9.95
C LEU A 156 5.87 -3.23 -10.60
N GLN A 157 5.46 -2.31 -11.48
CA GLN A 157 4.12 -2.35 -12.05
C GLN A 157 3.96 -3.53 -13.01
N ALA A 158 4.93 -3.72 -13.92
CA ALA A 158 4.92 -4.86 -14.84
C ALA A 158 4.97 -6.21 -14.10
N ALA A 159 5.75 -6.29 -13.01
CA ALA A 159 5.78 -7.48 -12.14
C ALA A 159 4.39 -7.75 -11.53
N MET A 160 3.72 -6.70 -11.04
CA MET A 160 2.41 -6.79 -10.40
C MET A 160 1.28 -7.12 -11.39
N ASP A 161 1.31 -6.60 -12.62
CA ASP A 161 0.39 -7.00 -13.68
C ASP A 161 0.53 -8.51 -14.00
N THR A 162 1.78 -9.02 -14.04
CA THR A 162 2.05 -10.46 -14.24
C THR A 162 1.52 -11.31 -13.08
N ILE A 163 1.71 -10.86 -11.84
CA ILE A 163 1.19 -11.56 -10.64
C ILE A 163 -0.34 -11.58 -10.65
N CYS A 164 -0.99 -10.48 -11.03
CA CYS A 164 -2.43 -10.45 -11.19
C CYS A 164 -2.90 -11.46 -12.25
N GLU A 165 -2.17 -11.64 -13.35
CA GLU A 165 -2.50 -12.62 -14.39
C GLU A 165 -2.35 -14.07 -13.89
N ASP A 166 -1.27 -14.38 -13.15
CA ASP A 166 -1.07 -15.70 -12.56
C ASP A 166 -2.19 -16.04 -11.56
N ILE A 167 -2.53 -15.09 -10.67
CA ILE A 167 -3.62 -15.24 -9.70
C ILE A 167 -4.94 -15.41 -10.44
N ARG A 168 -5.24 -14.55 -11.43
CA ARG A 168 -6.46 -14.65 -12.24
C ARG A 168 -6.59 -16.03 -12.88
N SER A 169 -5.51 -16.55 -13.46
CA SER A 169 -5.46 -17.87 -14.09
C SER A 169 -5.68 -18.99 -13.07
N LEU A 170 -4.95 -18.96 -11.94
CA LEU A 170 -5.07 -19.93 -10.84
C LEU A 170 -6.50 -19.99 -10.28
N CYS A 171 -7.15 -18.83 -10.18
CA CYS A 171 -8.49 -18.66 -9.63
C CYS A 171 -9.60 -18.94 -10.67
N GLY A 172 -9.27 -18.99 -11.97
CA GLY A 172 -10.25 -18.95 -13.05
C GLY A 172 -11.16 -17.72 -12.98
N SER A 173 -10.61 -16.57 -12.56
CA SER A 173 -11.38 -15.34 -12.35
C SER A 173 -11.49 -14.49 -13.62
N GLY A 174 -12.53 -13.64 -13.65
CA GLY A 174 -12.75 -12.66 -14.71
C GLY A 174 -11.73 -11.51 -14.70
N SER A 175 -11.33 -11.09 -13.50
CA SER A 175 -10.21 -10.18 -13.31
C SER A 175 -9.59 -10.35 -11.92
N CYS A 176 -8.36 -9.85 -11.80
CA CYS A 176 -7.61 -9.71 -10.56
C CYS A 176 -6.98 -8.31 -10.51
N CYS A 177 -7.02 -7.65 -9.35
CA CYS A 177 -6.49 -6.30 -9.20
C CYS A 177 -5.79 -6.16 -7.85
N VAL A 178 -4.66 -5.47 -7.86
CA VAL A 178 -3.94 -4.98 -6.69
C VAL A 178 -4.01 -3.46 -6.70
N MET A 179 -4.65 -2.91 -5.68
CA MET A 179 -4.81 -1.47 -5.49
C MET A 179 -4.09 -1.04 -4.22
N LEU A 180 -3.45 0.11 -4.28
CA LEU A 180 -2.88 0.80 -3.12
C LEU A 180 -3.76 1.96 -2.70
N MET A 181 -3.70 2.28 -1.41
CA MET A 181 -4.38 3.41 -0.80
C MET A 181 -3.36 4.40 -0.22
N ASP A 182 -3.55 5.69 -0.51
CA ASP A 182 -2.83 6.79 0.12
C ASP A 182 -3.80 7.50 1.07
N THR A 183 -3.67 7.22 2.36
CA THR A 183 -4.53 7.75 3.42
C THR A 183 -4.37 9.25 3.61
N HIS A 184 -3.17 9.79 3.37
CA HIS A 184 -2.89 11.21 3.49
C HIS A 184 -3.52 12.02 2.36
N LYS A 185 -3.48 11.49 1.13
CA LYS A 185 -4.09 12.16 -0.04
C LYS A 185 -5.55 11.77 -0.24
N ARG A 186 -6.03 10.74 0.45
CA ARG A 186 -7.35 10.10 0.23
C ARG A 186 -7.55 9.69 -1.23
N ARG A 187 -6.56 8.96 -1.79
CA ARG A 187 -6.59 8.49 -3.19
C ARG A 187 -6.24 7.02 -3.27
N CYS A 188 -6.73 6.37 -4.31
CA CYS A 188 -6.37 5.00 -4.66
C CYS A 188 -5.54 4.98 -5.95
N SER A 189 -4.69 3.98 -6.10
CA SER A 189 -3.95 3.74 -7.35
C SER A 189 -3.86 2.25 -7.65
N VAL A 190 -4.00 1.87 -8.91
CA VAL A 190 -3.79 0.48 -9.34
C VAL A 190 -2.30 0.21 -9.47
N LEU A 191 -1.82 -0.77 -8.70
CA LEU A 191 -0.44 -1.24 -8.78
C LEU A 191 -0.29 -2.37 -9.82
N GLY A 192 -1.29 -3.25 -9.91
CA GLY A 192 -1.32 -4.31 -10.91
C GLY A 192 -2.74 -4.73 -11.24
N GLU A 193 -3.02 -5.07 -12.50
CA GLU A 193 -4.33 -5.53 -12.92
C GLU A 193 -4.23 -6.55 -14.07
N ALA A 194 -5.12 -7.54 -14.03
CA ALA A 194 -5.31 -8.51 -15.09
C ALA A 194 -6.80 -8.75 -15.33
N VAL A 195 -7.20 -8.82 -16.60
CA VAL A 195 -8.58 -9.04 -17.04
C VAL A 195 -8.55 -10.11 -18.13
N ILE A 196 -9.59 -10.97 -18.20
CA ILE A 196 -9.71 -11.96 -19.28
C ILE A 196 -9.58 -11.27 -20.66
N PRO A 197 -8.67 -11.73 -21.54
CA PRO A 197 -8.58 -11.28 -22.91
C PRO A 197 -9.93 -11.45 -23.65
N ASP A 198 -10.32 -10.49 -24.48
CA ASP A 198 -11.61 -10.46 -25.21
C ASP A 198 -12.89 -10.35 -24.37
N SER A 199 -12.78 -10.00 -23.10
CA SER A 199 -13.96 -9.53 -22.37
C SER A 199 -14.26 -8.07 -22.74
N ASN A 200 -15.53 -7.71 -22.94
CA ASN A 200 -15.98 -6.29 -23.02
C ASN A 200 -15.79 -5.54 -21.67
N ARG A 201 -14.86 -5.98 -20.81
CA ARG A 201 -14.58 -5.40 -19.51
C ARG A 201 -13.50 -4.35 -19.66
N ILE A 202 -13.83 -3.17 -19.19
CA ILE A 202 -12.89 -2.07 -19.05
C ILE A 202 -12.00 -2.38 -17.84
N PRO A 203 -10.66 -2.25 -17.95
CA PRO A 203 -9.76 -2.35 -16.79
C PRO A 203 -10.14 -1.32 -15.71
N PHE A 204 -10.11 -1.73 -14.45
CA PHE A 204 -10.35 -0.91 -13.26
C PHE A 204 -9.51 0.36 -13.26
N ARG A 205 -8.26 0.27 -13.74
CA ARG A 205 -7.36 1.44 -13.86
C ARG A 205 -7.95 2.56 -14.73
N GLU A 206 -8.76 2.26 -15.73
CA GLU A 206 -9.28 3.25 -16.68
C GLU A 206 -10.46 4.08 -16.13
N TYR A 207 -11.16 3.57 -15.13
CA TYR A 207 -12.30 4.28 -14.50
C TYR A 207 -12.09 4.56 -13.00
N LEU A 208 -10.90 4.29 -12.47
CA LEU A 208 -10.55 4.65 -11.10
C LEU A 208 -10.50 6.18 -10.95
N THR A 209 -11.24 6.70 -9.99
CA THR A 209 -11.24 8.11 -9.61
C THR A 209 -11.06 8.26 -8.11
N ASP A 210 -10.72 9.47 -7.65
CA ASP A 210 -10.57 9.77 -6.22
C ASP A 210 -11.87 9.52 -5.43
N ALA A 211 -13.02 9.54 -6.10
CA ALA A 211 -14.32 9.20 -5.52
C ALA A 211 -14.44 7.73 -5.08
N PHE A 212 -13.52 6.85 -5.51
CA PHE A 212 -13.48 5.45 -5.08
C PHE A 212 -12.86 5.27 -3.69
N TYR A 213 -12.06 6.22 -3.20
CA TYR A 213 -11.37 6.08 -1.91
C TYR A 213 -12.34 5.80 -0.74
N PRO A 214 -13.47 6.52 -0.56
CA PRO A 214 -14.42 6.21 0.51
C PRO A 214 -15.03 4.80 0.40
N ILE A 215 -15.21 4.29 -0.83
CA ILE A 215 -15.69 2.92 -1.05
C ILE A 215 -14.64 1.93 -0.55
N ALA A 216 -13.38 2.11 -0.95
CA ALA A 216 -12.27 1.26 -0.49
C ALA A 216 -12.04 1.35 1.04
N GLU A 217 -12.19 2.54 1.63
CA GLU A 217 -12.09 2.76 3.08
C GLU A 217 -13.14 1.95 3.85
N SER A 218 -14.36 1.83 3.32
CA SER A 218 -15.44 1.03 3.94
C SER A 218 -15.25 -0.49 3.88
N TRP A 219 -14.25 -0.99 3.13
CA TRP A 219 -14.04 -2.43 3.01
C TRP A 219 -13.51 -3.08 4.28
N GLN A 220 -12.68 -2.38 5.06
CA GLN A 220 -12.20 -2.88 6.37
C GLN A 220 -13.37 -3.22 7.31
N GLU A 221 -14.35 -2.32 7.40
CA GLU A 221 -15.58 -2.56 8.19
C GLU A 221 -16.42 -3.69 7.60
N THR A 222 -16.48 -3.80 6.26
CA THR A 222 -17.26 -4.84 5.57
C THR A 222 -16.69 -6.25 5.79
N ILE A 223 -15.35 -6.37 5.76
CA ILE A 223 -14.60 -7.60 6.12
C ILE A 223 -14.84 -7.95 7.60
N ALA A 224 -15.22 -6.98 8.43
CA ALA A 224 -15.63 -7.16 9.82
C ALA A 224 -14.59 -7.89 10.69
N GLY A 225 -13.31 -7.61 10.44
CA GLY A 225 -12.20 -8.19 11.18
C GLY A 225 -11.92 -9.67 10.89
N SER A 226 -12.47 -10.22 9.80
CA SER A 226 -11.95 -11.43 9.17
C SER A 226 -10.63 -11.12 8.43
N ASN A 227 -9.93 -12.15 7.96
CA ASN A 227 -8.70 -11.97 7.18
C ASN A 227 -8.97 -11.73 5.68
N CYS A 228 -10.17 -12.07 5.20
CA CYS A 228 -10.64 -11.81 3.85
C CYS A 228 -12.16 -11.79 3.78
N LEU A 229 -12.71 -11.25 2.68
CA LEU A 229 -14.11 -11.41 2.31
C LEU A 229 -14.22 -12.31 1.08
N ILE A 230 -15.08 -13.32 1.16
CA ILE A 230 -15.39 -14.22 0.04
C ILE A 230 -16.90 -14.19 -0.20
N VAL A 231 -17.29 -13.82 -1.41
CA VAL A 231 -18.67 -13.81 -1.90
C VAL A 231 -18.76 -14.84 -3.03
N ARG A 232 -19.47 -15.94 -2.78
CA ARG A 232 -19.58 -17.10 -3.68
C ARG A 232 -20.88 -17.09 -4.48
N ASN A 233 -21.92 -16.43 -3.98
CA ASN A 233 -23.26 -16.51 -4.54
C ASN A 233 -24.11 -15.25 -4.26
N GLN A 234 -25.38 -15.30 -4.67
CA GLN A 234 -26.33 -14.19 -4.45
C GLN A 234 -26.69 -13.97 -2.98
N HIS A 235 -26.67 -15.02 -2.14
CA HIS A 235 -26.92 -14.89 -0.71
C HIS A 235 -25.83 -14.05 -0.05
N ASP A 236 -24.56 -14.40 -0.27
CA ASP A 236 -23.41 -13.65 0.23
C ASP A 236 -23.45 -12.19 -0.25
N MET A 237 -23.84 -11.98 -1.51
CA MET A 237 -23.96 -10.65 -2.09
C MET A 237 -25.09 -9.83 -1.43
N ALA A 238 -26.18 -10.47 -0.98
CA ALA A 238 -27.23 -9.81 -0.23
C ALA A 238 -26.75 -9.32 1.14
N LEU A 239 -25.86 -10.08 1.79
CA LEU A 239 -25.22 -9.68 3.04
C LEU A 239 -24.27 -8.50 2.85
N VAL A 240 -23.52 -8.48 1.74
CA VAL A 240 -22.72 -7.30 1.35
C VAL A 240 -23.62 -6.09 1.12
N LYS A 241 -24.78 -6.26 0.48
CA LYS A 241 -25.75 -5.16 0.28
C LYS A 241 -26.28 -4.59 1.59
N GLU A 242 -26.57 -5.45 2.56
CA GLU A 242 -27.04 -5.04 3.90
C GLU A 242 -25.97 -4.23 4.65
N ARG A 243 -24.72 -4.68 4.61
CA ARG A 243 -23.59 -4.02 5.29
C ARG A 243 -23.09 -2.77 4.57
N ASN A 244 -23.03 -2.82 3.24
CA ASN A 244 -22.38 -1.83 2.41
C ASN A 244 -23.09 -1.69 1.04
N PRO A 245 -24.24 -0.98 1.00
CA PRO A 245 -25.03 -0.85 -0.21
C PRO A 245 -24.29 -0.09 -1.32
N VAL A 246 -23.42 0.86 -0.95
CA VAL A 246 -22.62 1.65 -1.92
C VAL A 246 -21.64 0.75 -2.66
N TRP A 247 -20.95 -0.12 -1.94
CA TRP A 247 -20.02 -1.06 -2.56
C TRP A 247 -20.73 -2.15 -3.36
N TYR A 248 -21.86 -2.67 -2.86
CA TYR A 248 -22.72 -3.59 -3.61
C TYR A 248 -23.09 -3.01 -4.99
N ASP A 249 -23.55 -1.75 -5.04
CA ASP A 249 -23.89 -1.08 -6.30
C ASP A 249 -22.67 -0.93 -7.22
N SER A 250 -21.49 -0.65 -6.65
CA SER A 250 -20.24 -0.54 -7.41
C SER A 250 -19.83 -1.88 -8.05
N ILE A 251 -19.82 -2.98 -7.28
CA ILE A 251 -19.46 -4.31 -7.80
C ILE A 251 -20.46 -4.78 -8.85
N THR A 252 -21.76 -4.62 -8.59
CA THR A 252 -22.82 -5.14 -9.48
C THR A 252 -22.90 -4.36 -10.80
N LYS A 253 -22.70 -3.04 -10.78
CA LYS A 253 -22.55 -2.22 -12.01
C LYS A 253 -21.34 -2.64 -12.85
N ALA A 254 -20.25 -3.07 -12.19
CA ALA A 254 -19.08 -3.64 -12.85
C ALA A 254 -19.27 -5.11 -13.28
N GLY A 255 -20.47 -5.68 -13.11
CA GLY A 255 -20.78 -7.06 -13.46
C GLY A 255 -20.07 -8.10 -12.59
N GLY A 256 -19.75 -7.76 -11.34
CA GLY A 256 -19.23 -8.69 -10.34
C GLY A 256 -20.36 -9.54 -9.73
N LYS A 257 -20.17 -10.86 -9.76
CA LYS A 257 -21.10 -11.86 -9.19
C LYS A 257 -20.47 -12.58 -7.99
N THR A 258 -19.18 -12.83 -8.08
CA THR A 258 -18.36 -13.41 -7.01
C THR A 258 -17.16 -12.51 -6.77
N ILE A 259 -16.70 -12.40 -5.53
CA ILE A 259 -15.50 -11.63 -5.17
C ILE A 259 -14.72 -12.32 -4.04
N VAL A 260 -13.40 -12.41 -4.20
CA VAL A 260 -12.47 -12.67 -3.11
C VAL A 260 -11.66 -11.40 -2.90
N LEU A 261 -11.69 -10.85 -1.69
CA LEU A 261 -11.03 -9.59 -1.33
C LEU A 261 -10.13 -9.82 -0.11
N PHE A 262 -8.87 -9.43 -0.23
CA PHE A 262 -7.88 -9.46 0.84
C PHE A 262 -7.32 -8.07 1.10
N PRO A 263 -7.22 -7.66 2.38
CA PRO A 263 -6.45 -6.47 2.75
C PRO A 263 -4.95 -6.76 2.63
N LEU A 264 -4.21 -5.83 2.03
CA LEU A 264 -2.74 -5.85 2.00
C LEU A 264 -2.22 -5.10 3.22
N GLU A 265 -2.06 -5.82 4.32
CA GLU A 265 -1.59 -5.27 5.59
C GLU A 265 -0.17 -5.75 5.91
N PHE A 266 0.68 -4.82 6.35
CA PHE A 266 2.02 -5.14 6.81
C PHE A 266 2.40 -4.25 7.99
N LYS A 267 2.90 -4.85 9.08
CA LYS A 267 3.25 -4.13 10.33
C LYS A 267 2.13 -3.25 10.89
N GLY A 268 0.87 -3.67 10.74
CA GLY A 268 -0.30 -2.93 11.19
C GLY A 268 -0.71 -1.75 10.29
N GLU A 269 -0.08 -1.58 9.13
CA GLU A 269 -0.45 -0.57 8.13
C GLU A 269 -1.21 -1.24 6.97
N LEU A 270 -2.40 -0.72 6.64
CA LEU A 270 -3.15 -1.08 5.44
C LEU A 270 -2.57 -0.34 4.24
N LEU A 271 -1.94 -1.09 3.34
CA LEU A 271 -1.35 -0.57 2.10
C LEU A 271 -2.37 -0.48 0.97
N GLY A 272 -3.42 -1.32 1.03
CA GLY A 272 -4.47 -1.38 0.04
C GLY A 272 -5.14 -2.76 0.02
N TYR A 273 -5.56 -3.21 -1.16
CA TYR A 273 -6.30 -4.46 -1.30
C TYR A 273 -5.91 -5.21 -2.56
N ILE A 274 -6.00 -6.54 -2.48
CA ILE A 274 -6.01 -7.42 -3.65
C ILE A 274 -7.37 -8.10 -3.74
N TRP A 275 -7.93 -8.18 -4.96
CA TRP A 275 -9.16 -8.93 -5.16
C TRP A 275 -9.23 -9.61 -6.51
N ALA A 276 -10.00 -10.68 -6.56
CA ALA A 276 -10.40 -11.37 -7.78
C ALA A 276 -11.93 -11.37 -7.88
N VAL A 277 -12.48 -11.09 -9.07
CA VAL A 277 -13.94 -11.12 -9.31
C VAL A 277 -14.33 -12.16 -10.36
N ASN A 278 -15.55 -12.67 -10.26
CA ASN A 278 -16.14 -13.62 -11.21
C ASN A 278 -15.31 -14.90 -11.38
N PHE A 279 -14.80 -15.42 -10.27
CA PHE A 279 -14.19 -16.75 -10.19
C PHE A 279 -15.26 -17.84 -10.04
N ASN A 280 -14.89 -19.09 -10.32
CA ASN A 280 -15.73 -20.25 -10.07
C ASN A 280 -15.88 -20.50 -8.55
N PRO A 281 -17.09 -20.50 -7.96
CA PRO A 281 -17.30 -20.74 -6.52
C PRO A 281 -16.58 -21.98 -5.95
N ASP A 282 -16.43 -23.05 -6.74
CA ASP A 282 -15.72 -24.27 -6.31
C ASP A 282 -14.22 -24.05 -6.09
N ALA A 283 -13.66 -22.98 -6.66
CA ALA A 283 -12.27 -22.60 -6.48
C ALA A 283 -12.06 -21.71 -5.24
N ALA A 284 -13.12 -21.21 -4.58
CA ALA A 284 -13.04 -20.23 -3.50
C ALA A 284 -12.01 -20.57 -2.42
N ASP A 285 -11.98 -21.83 -1.97
CA ASP A 285 -11.08 -22.28 -0.90
C ASP A 285 -9.62 -22.31 -1.37
N LYS A 286 -9.36 -22.77 -2.60
CA LYS A 286 -8.01 -22.71 -3.21
C LYS A 286 -7.53 -21.27 -3.39
N ILE A 287 -8.43 -20.37 -3.77
CA ILE A 287 -8.14 -18.94 -3.96
C ILE A 287 -7.79 -18.32 -2.62
N LYS A 288 -8.57 -18.62 -1.58
CA LYS A 288 -8.30 -18.16 -0.22
C LYS A 288 -6.91 -18.57 0.24
N GLU A 289 -6.56 -19.85 0.12
CA GLU A 289 -5.23 -20.37 0.50
C GLU A 289 -4.10 -19.69 -0.28
N ALA A 290 -4.25 -19.56 -1.60
CA ALA A 290 -3.24 -18.92 -2.44
C ALA A 290 -3.05 -17.44 -2.10
N LEU A 291 -4.16 -16.69 -1.96
CA LEU A 291 -4.11 -15.28 -1.63
C LEU A 291 -3.63 -15.04 -0.20
N GLU A 292 -3.97 -15.88 0.79
CA GLU A 292 -3.50 -15.71 2.17
C GLU A 292 -1.97 -15.62 2.26
N LEU A 293 -1.26 -16.51 1.57
CA LEU A 293 0.21 -16.53 1.58
C LEU A 293 0.80 -15.43 0.69
N THR A 294 0.19 -15.23 -0.47
CA THR A 294 0.69 -14.26 -1.45
C THR A 294 0.51 -12.83 -0.96
N THR A 295 -0.60 -12.53 -0.28
CA THR A 295 -0.94 -11.19 0.23
C THR A 295 0.09 -10.70 1.25
N PHE A 296 0.54 -11.57 2.16
CA PHE A 296 1.58 -11.19 3.13
C PHE A 296 2.91 -10.83 2.44
N ILE A 297 3.34 -11.65 1.48
CA ILE A 297 4.58 -11.42 0.72
C ILE A 297 4.47 -10.16 -0.12
N LEU A 298 3.35 -9.97 -0.83
CA LEU A 298 3.08 -8.77 -1.61
C LEU A 298 3.08 -7.53 -0.73
N ALA A 299 2.36 -7.55 0.40
CA ALA A 299 2.30 -6.41 1.31
C ALA A 299 3.69 -6.07 1.86
N SER A 300 4.50 -7.06 2.25
CA SER A 300 5.88 -6.87 2.70
C SER A 300 6.77 -6.24 1.63
N GLU A 301 6.68 -6.70 0.38
CA GLU A 301 7.51 -6.21 -0.71
C GLU A 301 7.09 -4.80 -1.14
N ILE A 302 5.79 -4.55 -1.26
CA ILE A 302 5.22 -3.22 -1.54
C ILE A 302 5.67 -2.23 -0.46
N TYR A 303 5.57 -2.61 0.81
CA TYR A 303 6.04 -1.80 1.93
C TYR A 303 7.53 -1.48 1.81
N SER A 304 8.35 -2.50 1.53
CA SER A 304 9.80 -2.36 1.41
C SER A 304 10.17 -1.41 0.26
N HIS A 305 9.52 -1.54 -0.89
CA HIS A 305 9.75 -0.67 -2.04
C HIS A 305 9.27 0.77 -1.78
N GLN A 306 8.12 0.97 -1.11
CA GLN A 306 7.66 2.30 -0.69
C GLN A 306 8.62 2.93 0.31
N LEU A 307 9.14 2.16 1.27
CA LEU A 307 10.13 2.62 2.24
C LEU A 307 11.43 3.04 1.55
N VAL A 308 11.96 2.23 0.64
CA VAL A 308 13.16 2.57 -0.15
C VAL A 308 12.92 3.83 -0.97
N LYS A 309 11.78 3.96 -1.65
CA LYS A 309 11.41 5.18 -2.39
C LYS A 309 11.36 6.41 -1.48
N ARG A 310 10.77 6.27 -0.29
CA ARG A 310 10.69 7.36 0.70
C ARG A 310 12.05 7.75 1.25
N LEU A 311 12.90 6.77 1.56
CA LEU A 311 14.28 7.01 2.00
C LEU A 311 15.09 7.71 0.92
N ASN A 312 14.96 7.27 -0.34
CA ASN A 312 15.60 7.93 -1.47
C ASN A 312 15.13 9.38 -1.60
N LEU A 313 13.81 9.63 -1.57
CA LEU A 313 13.26 10.99 -1.63
C LEU A 313 13.80 11.89 -0.50
N LEU A 314 13.80 11.41 0.73
CA LEU A 314 14.33 12.15 1.89
C LEU A 314 15.84 12.36 1.79
N SER A 315 16.56 11.39 1.24
CA SER A 315 18.00 11.48 1.05
C SER A 315 18.40 12.40 -0.11
N SER A 316 17.55 12.56 -1.13
CA SER A 316 17.90 13.26 -2.37
C SER A 316 17.21 14.60 -2.59
N THR A 317 16.17 14.94 -1.83
CA THR A 317 15.32 16.12 -2.09
C THR A 317 15.30 17.06 -0.89
N ASP A 318 15.37 18.37 -1.16
CA ASP A 318 15.14 19.41 -0.15
C ASP A 318 13.63 19.55 0.10
N MET A 319 13.20 19.35 1.35
CA MET A 319 11.77 19.26 1.66
C MET A 319 11.01 20.58 1.57
N LEU A 320 11.71 21.72 1.66
CA LEU A 320 11.11 23.06 1.59
C LEU A 320 10.82 23.47 0.13
N THR A 321 11.83 23.30 -0.72
CA THR A 321 11.84 23.79 -2.11
C THR A 321 11.46 22.73 -3.12
N LYS A 322 11.53 21.44 -2.74
CA LYS A 322 11.29 20.24 -3.57
C LYS A 322 12.29 20.05 -4.71
N VAL A 323 13.41 20.78 -4.73
CA VAL A 323 14.53 20.49 -5.66
C VAL A 323 15.45 19.46 -5.04
N MET A 324 16.44 18.95 -5.78
CA MET A 324 17.40 18.01 -5.19
C MET A 324 18.24 18.70 -4.12
N ASN A 325 18.74 17.94 -3.15
CA ASN A 325 19.56 18.48 -2.07
C ASN A 325 21.07 18.35 -2.37
N ARG A 326 21.89 18.88 -1.47
CA ARG A 326 23.37 18.79 -1.55
C ARG A 326 23.90 17.37 -1.66
N ASN A 327 23.29 16.40 -0.99
CA ASN A 327 23.74 15.01 -1.06
C ASN A 327 23.55 14.45 -2.47
N GLU A 328 22.40 14.71 -3.10
CA GLU A 328 22.16 14.27 -4.46
C GLU A 328 23.04 15.01 -5.48
N MET A 329 23.37 16.28 -5.23
CA MET A 329 24.36 17.02 -6.02
C MET A 329 25.72 16.32 -6.03
N ASN A 330 26.22 15.95 -4.86
CA ASN A 330 27.50 15.24 -4.73
C ASN A 330 27.46 13.89 -5.45
N ASN A 331 26.38 13.12 -5.25
CA ASN A 331 26.17 11.85 -5.94
C ASN A 331 26.12 12.02 -7.46
N PHE A 332 25.45 13.07 -7.95
CA PHE A 332 25.37 13.37 -9.38
C PHE A 332 26.74 13.69 -9.97
N VAL A 333 27.53 14.53 -9.30
CA VAL A 333 28.91 14.86 -9.67
C VAL A 333 29.79 13.60 -9.73
N ASP A 334 29.71 12.74 -8.72
CA ASP A 334 30.47 11.48 -8.69
C ASP A 334 30.08 10.54 -9.83
N ARG A 335 28.78 10.47 -10.17
CA ARG A 335 28.32 9.69 -11.33
C ARG A 335 28.84 10.26 -12.65
N LEU A 336 28.91 11.57 -12.82
CA LEU A 336 29.47 12.19 -14.02
C LEU A 336 30.96 11.86 -14.19
N VAL A 337 31.74 12.05 -13.14
CA VAL A 337 33.19 11.77 -13.15
C VAL A 337 33.45 10.27 -13.39
N LYS A 338 32.65 9.38 -12.78
CA LYS A 338 32.80 7.94 -12.93
C LYS A 338 32.43 7.45 -14.34
N ARG A 339 31.37 8.00 -14.95
CA ARG A 339 30.92 7.59 -16.30
C ARG A 339 31.86 8.00 -17.42
N LYS A 340 32.64 9.09 -17.23
CA LYS A 340 33.60 9.61 -18.22
C LYS A 340 33.03 9.71 -19.63
N SER A 341 31.83 10.27 -19.75
CA SER A 341 31.10 10.32 -21.01
C SER A 341 31.76 11.17 -22.10
N GLY A 342 32.75 11.99 -21.74
CA GLY A 342 33.40 12.96 -22.63
C GLY A 342 32.47 14.08 -23.11
N LYS A 343 31.25 14.18 -22.55
CA LYS A 343 30.28 15.22 -22.90
C LYS A 343 30.60 16.53 -22.19
N PRO A 344 30.26 17.69 -22.78
CA PRO A 344 30.39 18.95 -22.09
C PRO A 344 29.43 19.06 -20.90
N VAL A 345 29.81 19.86 -19.92
CA VAL A 345 29.03 20.15 -18.71
C VAL A 345 29.03 21.65 -18.45
N GLY A 346 27.87 22.19 -18.11
CA GLY A 346 27.70 23.56 -17.66
C GLY A 346 27.26 23.58 -16.21
N VAL A 347 27.83 24.49 -15.43
CA VAL A 347 27.49 24.69 -14.02
C VAL A 347 27.05 26.13 -13.81
N ILE A 348 25.97 26.32 -13.05
CA ILE A 348 25.49 27.63 -12.60
C ILE A 348 25.36 27.59 -11.08
N PHE A 349 26.00 28.52 -10.38
CA PHE A 349 25.72 28.84 -8.98
C PHE A 349 24.78 30.05 -8.92
N ALA A 350 23.73 29.94 -8.11
CA ALA A 350 22.74 30.98 -7.89
C ALA A 350 22.48 31.13 -6.39
N ASP A 351 22.92 32.25 -5.82
CA ASP A 351 22.77 32.57 -4.40
C ASP A 351 21.72 33.68 -4.22
N LEU A 352 20.83 33.55 -3.23
CA LEU A 352 19.81 34.56 -2.96
C LEU A 352 20.39 35.78 -2.24
N ASN A 353 20.27 36.93 -2.91
CA ASN A 353 20.56 38.21 -2.27
C ASN A 353 19.47 38.60 -1.25
N GLY A 354 19.88 39.05 -0.07
CA GLY A 354 18.98 39.67 0.92
C GLY A 354 18.04 38.72 1.67
N LEU A 355 18.27 37.40 1.66
CA LEU A 355 17.42 36.44 2.38
C LEU A 355 17.35 36.76 3.88
N LYS A 356 18.46 37.17 4.51
CA LYS A 356 18.51 37.57 5.92
C LYS A 356 17.58 38.76 6.20
N THR A 357 17.65 39.81 5.39
CA THR A 357 16.75 40.97 5.49
C THR A 357 15.27 40.57 5.40
N VAL A 358 14.94 39.62 4.51
CA VAL A 358 13.56 39.13 4.37
C VAL A 358 13.13 38.31 5.59
N ASN A 359 14.02 37.50 6.16
CA ASN A 359 13.77 36.80 7.42
C ASN A 359 13.59 37.76 8.60
N ASP A 360 14.42 38.80 8.69
CA ASP A 360 14.40 39.74 9.81
C ASP A 360 13.16 40.65 9.77
N SER A 361 12.72 41.03 8.57
CA SER A 361 11.56 41.92 8.39
C SER A 361 10.20 41.18 8.33
N GLY A 362 10.18 39.98 7.75
CA GLY A 362 8.95 39.21 7.49
C GLY A 362 8.85 37.89 8.27
N GLY A 363 9.86 37.57 9.09
CA GLY A 363 9.99 36.29 9.78
C GLY A 363 10.39 35.14 8.85
N HIS A 364 10.71 33.98 9.43
CA HIS A 364 11.15 32.79 8.68
C HIS A 364 10.16 32.32 7.61
N ARG A 365 8.85 32.53 7.80
CA ARG A 365 7.84 32.18 6.77
C ARG A 365 8.00 32.99 5.49
N ALA A 366 8.45 34.24 5.59
CA ALA A 366 8.73 35.08 4.43
C ALA A 366 9.97 34.58 3.67
N GLY A 367 11.04 34.22 4.39
CA GLY A 367 12.22 33.61 3.76
C GLY A 367 11.94 32.25 3.14
N ASP A 368 11.15 31.41 3.80
CA ASP A 368 10.67 30.14 3.23
C ASP A 368 9.90 30.33 1.93
N THR A 369 9.11 31.41 1.85
CA THR A 369 8.37 31.77 0.64
C THR A 369 9.32 32.24 -0.45
N LEU A 370 10.33 33.04 -0.12
CA LEU A 370 11.36 33.48 -1.06
C LEU A 370 12.16 32.29 -1.62
N LEU A 371 12.53 31.33 -0.78
CA LEU A 371 13.22 30.10 -1.18
C LEU A 371 12.35 29.23 -2.12
N LYS A 372 11.04 29.15 -1.86
CA LYS A 372 10.11 28.47 -2.77
C LYS A 372 9.99 29.18 -4.12
N ASN A 373 9.94 30.51 -4.11
CA ASN A 373 9.91 31.33 -5.33
C ASN A 373 11.21 31.17 -6.13
N ALA A 374 12.36 31.14 -5.46
CA ALA A 374 13.65 30.87 -6.07
C ALA A 374 13.66 29.52 -6.82
N ALA A 375 13.20 28.47 -6.15
CA ALA A 375 13.08 27.15 -6.75
C ALA A 375 12.05 27.10 -7.90
N ALA A 376 10.97 27.87 -7.82
CA ALA A 376 9.98 27.98 -8.89
C ALA A 376 10.57 28.66 -10.13
N ALA A 377 11.27 29.79 -9.96
CA ALA A 377 11.96 30.49 -11.05
C ALA A 377 13.02 29.60 -11.73
N LEU A 378 13.77 28.80 -10.97
CA LEU A 378 14.71 27.83 -11.52
C LEU A 378 13.98 26.76 -12.36
N ARG A 379 12.83 26.25 -11.90
CA ARG A 379 12.04 25.24 -12.64
C ARG A 379 11.38 25.76 -13.93
N GLU A 380 11.22 27.08 -14.08
CA GLU A 380 10.76 27.66 -15.34
C GLU A 380 11.80 27.49 -16.46
N VAL A 381 13.08 27.35 -16.10
CA VAL A 381 14.21 27.35 -17.05
C VAL A 381 14.89 25.98 -17.15
N PHE A 382 14.95 25.24 -16.04
CA PHE A 382 15.73 23.99 -15.93
C PHE A 382 14.86 22.80 -15.53
N ALA A 383 15.31 21.59 -15.88
CA ALA A 383 14.61 20.37 -15.48
C ALA A 383 14.80 20.09 -13.98
N PRO A 384 13.82 19.46 -13.30
CA PRO A 384 13.90 19.19 -11.85
C PRO A 384 15.14 18.38 -11.42
N ASN A 385 15.64 17.51 -12.30
CA ASN A 385 16.83 16.68 -12.09
C ASN A 385 18.16 17.39 -12.43
N GLU A 386 18.13 18.70 -12.66
CA GLU A 386 19.32 19.52 -12.89
C GLU A 386 19.55 20.54 -11.77
N ILE A 387 18.54 20.78 -10.91
CA ILE A 387 18.53 21.82 -9.89
C ILE A 387 18.79 21.22 -8.51
N PHE A 388 19.77 21.76 -7.81
CA PHE A 388 20.18 21.34 -6.48
C PHE A 388 20.18 22.53 -5.51
N ARG A 389 19.73 22.35 -4.27
CA ARG A 389 19.96 23.29 -3.18
C ARG A 389 21.19 22.84 -2.39
N ALA A 390 22.30 23.55 -2.56
CA ALA A 390 23.61 23.19 -2.00
C ALA A 390 23.83 23.76 -0.59
N GLY A 391 23.14 24.85 -0.25
CA GLY A 391 23.25 25.57 1.02
C GLY A 391 21.90 26.12 1.50
N GLY A 392 21.93 27.11 2.39
CA GLY A 392 20.72 27.75 2.92
C GLY A 392 19.98 28.53 1.84
N ASP A 393 20.69 29.43 1.18
CA ASP A 393 20.27 30.34 0.10
C ASP A 393 20.86 29.97 -1.27
N GLU A 394 21.73 28.96 -1.32
CA GLU A 394 22.51 28.59 -2.50
C GLU A 394 21.86 27.47 -3.30
N PHE A 395 21.68 27.72 -4.59
CA PHE A 395 21.26 26.75 -5.59
C PHE A 395 22.37 26.52 -6.62
N VAL A 396 22.50 25.28 -7.07
CA VAL A 396 23.43 24.85 -8.12
C VAL A 396 22.63 24.18 -9.22
N VAL A 397 22.92 24.52 -10.46
CA VAL A 397 22.39 23.84 -11.64
C VAL A 397 23.53 23.17 -12.38
N ILE A 398 23.37 21.89 -12.73
CA ILE A 398 24.37 21.13 -13.50
C ILE A 398 23.72 20.57 -14.75
N LEU A 399 24.15 21.07 -15.91
CA LEU A 399 23.65 20.70 -17.23
C LEU A 399 24.66 19.81 -17.95
N THR A 400 24.21 18.73 -18.57
CA THR A 400 25.07 17.84 -19.38
C THR A 400 24.74 17.97 -20.85
N ALA A 401 25.74 17.82 -21.72
CA ALA A 401 25.59 17.96 -23.16
C ALA A 401 25.10 19.36 -23.61
N VAL A 402 25.45 20.38 -22.83
CA VAL A 402 25.14 21.79 -23.10
C VAL A 402 26.30 22.48 -23.83
N SER A 403 26.02 23.44 -24.69
CA SER A 403 27.06 24.32 -25.26
C SER A 403 27.33 25.53 -24.36
N GLU A 404 28.50 26.16 -24.48
CA GLU A 404 28.83 27.38 -23.72
C GLU A 404 27.86 28.54 -24.03
N GLN A 405 27.44 28.65 -25.29
CA GLN A 405 26.43 29.63 -25.69
C GLN A 405 25.07 29.33 -25.02
N GLU A 406 24.62 28.07 -25.05
CA GLU A 406 23.37 27.68 -24.41
C GLU A 406 23.41 27.92 -22.91
N LEU A 407 24.52 27.62 -22.23
CA LEU A 407 24.70 27.91 -20.81
C LEU A 407 24.49 29.42 -20.51
N THR A 408 25.07 30.28 -21.34
CA THR A 408 24.93 31.74 -21.22
C THR A 408 23.48 32.18 -21.43
N GLU A 409 22.80 31.63 -22.45
CA GLU A 409 21.39 31.90 -22.72
C GLU A 409 20.48 31.47 -21.56
N ARG A 410 20.77 30.32 -20.92
CA ARG A 410 20.04 29.83 -19.74
C ARG A 410 20.22 30.73 -18.52
N VAL A 411 21.42 31.29 -18.31
CA VAL A 411 21.66 32.27 -17.23
C VAL A 411 20.81 33.52 -17.45
N GLU A 412 20.73 34.03 -18.68
CA GLU A 412 19.87 35.18 -19.00
C GLU A 412 18.38 34.87 -18.85
N GLN A 413 17.95 33.65 -19.22
CA GLN A 413 16.59 33.19 -18.96
C GLN A 413 16.28 33.11 -17.46
N LEU A 414 17.20 32.63 -16.64
CA LEU A 414 17.05 32.60 -15.18
C LEU A 414 16.89 34.02 -14.61
N ARG A 415 17.71 34.97 -15.06
CA ARG A 415 17.60 36.38 -14.63
C ARG A 415 16.22 36.96 -14.98
N LYS A 416 15.67 36.64 -16.15
CA LYS A 416 14.32 37.06 -16.57
C LYS A 416 13.21 36.37 -15.76
N ALA A 417 13.31 35.05 -15.56
CA ALA A 417 12.34 34.29 -14.76
C ALA A 417 12.30 34.80 -13.31
N ALA A 418 13.47 35.10 -12.72
CA ALA A 418 13.56 35.66 -11.37
C ALA A 418 12.83 37.00 -11.24
N ALA A 419 12.83 37.84 -12.28
CA ALA A 419 12.15 39.12 -12.29
C ALA A 419 10.61 39.03 -12.23
N HIS A 420 10.03 37.85 -12.52
CA HIS A 420 8.59 37.61 -12.34
C HIS A 420 8.20 37.48 -10.85
N TYR A 421 9.16 37.25 -9.96
CA TYR A 421 8.93 37.03 -8.54
C TYR A 421 9.35 38.26 -7.72
N PRO A 422 8.44 38.90 -6.97
CA PRO A 422 8.77 40.05 -6.15
C PRO A 422 9.88 39.74 -5.14
N ALA A 423 10.82 40.68 -4.99
CA ALA A 423 11.97 40.61 -4.09
C ALA A 423 12.97 39.46 -4.35
N LEU A 424 12.77 38.65 -5.40
CA LEU A 424 13.72 37.62 -5.79
C LEU A 424 14.88 38.24 -6.56
N SER A 425 16.10 38.00 -6.07
CA SER A 425 17.33 38.42 -6.74
C SER A 425 18.40 37.38 -6.48
N PHE A 426 19.03 36.91 -7.56
CA PHE A 426 20.16 36.01 -7.49
C PHE A 426 21.46 36.76 -7.77
N ALA A 427 22.51 36.42 -7.03
CA ALA A 427 23.88 36.50 -7.54
C ALA A 427 24.15 35.22 -8.34
N VAL A 428 24.57 35.36 -9.59
CA VAL A 428 24.72 34.22 -10.51
C VAL A 428 26.11 34.16 -11.09
N GLY A 429 26.76 33.00 -10.94
CA GLY A 429 28.00 32.64 -11.59
C GLY A 429 27.83 31.39 -12.42
N ALA A 430 28.50 31.32 -13.57
CA ALA A 430 28.45 30.15 -14.44
C ALA A 430 29.84 29.79 -14.95
N ALA A 431 30.04 28.51 -15.22
CA ALA A 431 31.26 27.99 -15.83
C ALA A 431 30.95 26.79 -16.74
N TYR A 432 31.69 26.72 -17.83
CA TYR A 432 31.62 25.65 -18.81
C TYR A 432 32.86 24.77 -18.73
N ALA A 433 32.67 23.46 -18.87
CA ALA A 433 33.75 22.52 -19.10
C ALA A 433 33.42 21.61 -20.28
N SER A 434 34.39 21.40 -21.16
CA SER A 434 34.23 20.55 -22.35
C SER A 434 34.12 19.05 -22.06
N ASP A 435 34.40 18.63 -20.82
CA ASP A 435 34.32 17.23 -20.39
C ASP A 435 33.74 17.11 -18.97
N THR A 436 32.76 16.22 -18.80
CA THR A 436 32.23 15.73 -17.52
C THR A 436 33.28 15.42 -16.45
N CYS A 437 34.49 14.98 -16.81
CA CYS A 437 35.56 14.72 -15.84
C CYS A 437 36.03 16.00 -15.11
N LYS A 438 35.83 17.16 -15.72
CA LYS A 438 36.22 18.48 -15.19
C LYS A 438 35.07 19.21 -14.50
N VAL A 439 33.95 18.52 -14.21
CA VAL A 439 32.80 19.13 -13.53
C VAL A 439 33.17 19.76 -12.18
N ARG A 440 34.15 19.19 -11.46
CA ARG A 440 34.64 19.75 -10.19
C ARG A 440 35.37 21.08 -10.35
N GLU A 441 36.11 21.25 -11.45
CA GLU A 441 36.73 22.54 -11.81
C GLU A 441 35.66 23.56 -12.20
N ALA A 442 34.66 23.15 -13.01
CA ALA A 442 33.55 24.03 -13.37
C ALA A 442 32.72 24.47 -12.14
N LEU A 443 32.49 23.59 -11.16
CA LEU A 443 31.86 23.96 -9.90
C LEU A 443 32.65 25.05 -9.17
N HIS A 444 33.97 24.92 -9.10
CA HIS A 444 34.82 25.92 -8.45
C HIS A 444 34.76 27.29 -9.15
N PHE A 445 34.91 27.33 -10.48
CA PHE A 445 34.86 28.59 -11.22
C PHE A 445 33.48 29.26 -11.20
N ALA A 446 32.40 28.47 -11.26
CA ALA A 446 31.05 29.00 -11.19
C ALA A 446 30.76 29.61 -9.81
N ASP A 447 31.27 29.02 -8.74
CA ASP A 447 31.19 29.58 -7.38
C ASP A 447 31.95 30.91 -7.26
N GLU A 448 33.20 30.96 -7.76
CA GLU A 448 33.99 32.20 -7.77
C GLU A 448 33.29 33.34 -8.53
N HIS A 449 32.75 33.06 -9.72
CA HIS A 449 31.99 34.04 -10.50
C HIS A 449 30.70 34.48 -9.79
N MET A 450 30.06 33.60 -9.03
CA MET A 450 28.86 33.93 -8.26
C MET A 450 29.22 34.88 -7.10
N TYR A 451 30.32 34.62 -6.40
CA TYR A 451 30.82 35.51 -5.36
C TYR A 451 31.21 36.90 -5.91
N GLU A 452 31.73 36.99 -7.14
CA GLU A 452 31.98 38.26 -7.82
C GLU A 452 30.68 39.03 -8.11
N ASP A 453 29.66 38.35 -8.63
CA ASP A 453 28.35 38.96 -8.88
C ASP A 453 27.69 39.41 -7.56
N LYS A 454 27.79 38.61 -6.50
CA LYS A 454 27.30 38.94 -5.15
C LYS A 454 28.00 40.18 -4.60
N ARG A 455 29.33 40.26 -4.72
CA ARG A 455 30.10 41.45 -4.32
C ARG A 455 29.67 42.69 -5.09
N ARG A 456 29.49 42.58 -6.40
CA ARG A 456 29.03 43.70 -7.25
C ARG A 456 27.64 44.18 -6.85
N TYR A 457 26.73 43.26 -6.53
CA TYR A 457 25.39 43.58 -6.04
C TYR A 457 25.43 44.42 -4.76
N TYR A 458 26.18 44.00 -3.73
CA TYR A 458 26.25 44.74 -2.47
C TYR A 458 27.06 46.04 -2.55
N GLN A 459 27.91 46.21 -3.57
CA GLN A 459 28.54 47.50 -3.87
C GLN A 459 27.53 48.51 -4.44
N LEU A 460 26.60 48.04 -5.28
CA LEU A 460 25.54 48.88 -5.86
C LEU A 460 24.38 49.15 -4.87
N HIS A 461 24.23 48.29 -3.86
CA HIS A 461 23.19 48.38 -2.82
C HIS A 461 23.80 48.44 -1.41
N PRO A 462 24.56 49.51 -1.07
CA PRO A 462 25.25 49.63 0.21
C PRO A 462 24.30 49.62 1.42
N GLU A 463 23.05 50.04 1.26
CA GLU A 463 21.99 49.96 2.27
C GLU A 463 21.65 48.52 2.69
N ARG A 464 21.97 47.53 1.84
CA ARG A 464 21.76 46.09 2.09
C ARG A 464 23.03 45.38 2.59
N ARG A 465 24.14 46.11 2.78
CA ARG A 465 25.47 45.54 3.06
C ARG A 465 25.65 44.96 4.46
N ARG A 466 24.75 45.26 5.41
CA ARG A 466 24.71 44.59 6.74
C ARG A 466 24.53 43.07 6.64
N ASP A 467 24.10 42.58 5.48
CA ASP A 467 23.85 41.16 5.21
C ASP A 467 25.11 40.35 4.86
N ALA A 468 26.21 40.99 4.44
CA ALA A 468 27.41 40.31 3.93
C ALA A 468 28.50 40.06 4.99
N ALA A 469 28.40 40.67 6.17
CA ALA A 469 29.52 40.79 7.12
C ALA A 469 29.71 39.60 8.09
N GLU A 470 28.85 38.58 8.06
CA GLU A 470 28.90 37.45 9.02
C GLU A 470 29.09 36.07 8.37
N THR A 471 29.33 36.01 7.06
CA THR A 471 29.54 34.74 6.30
C THR A 471 30.95 34.59 5.75
N ILE A 472 31.91 35.39 6.24
CA ILE A 472 33.35 35.26 5.90
C ILE A 472 34.03 34.27 6.85
#